data_AF-A0A8T4G3Z8-F1
#
_entry.id   AF-A0A8T4G3Z8-F1
#
_cell.length_a   1.000
_cell.length_b   1.000
_cell.length_c   1.000
_cell.angle_alpha   90.00
_cell.angle_beta   90.00
_cell.angle_gamma   90.00
#
_symmetry.space_group_name_H-M   'P 1'
#
loop_
_entity.id
_entity.type
_entity.pdbx_description
1 polymer ?
#
loop_
_entity_poly.entity_id
_entity_poly.type
_entity_poly.pdbx_seq_one_letter_code
_entity_poly.pdbx_strand_id
1 'polypeptide(L)'
;MVVVVGAGYAGISVAEKLREKGVEAKVYDMRGKGGELAEFAKIDELKEYYAKYIEKVDESEVEVIKGCVVSTNPFKVISPQGLEVKKEDGFFICTGAVDLTPAASEIYGKRVAGIYTLETAIRLLAMGKRIGNKVLVVARKEEDILKPLERYLVEKDFEVEVLLSKEPAEVYGSRRVERVEIGGESVSCDALVVYGGRIPFNPKNLKGKLAGNVVECTYDYEKVEKNVQSIMF
;
A
#
# COMPACT_ATOMS: atom_id res chain seq x y z
N MET A 1 -6.85 27.10 -7.15
CA MET A 1 -5.88 25.99 -7.15
C MET A 1 -6.28 24.95 -6.12
N VAL A 2 -6.28 23.69 -6.52
CA VAL A 2 -6.61 22.54 -5.65
C VAL A 2 -5.34 21.74 -5.36
N VAL A 3 -5.17 21.27 -4.13
CA VAL A 3 -4.05 20.40 -3.76
C VAL A 3 -4.51 18.95 -3.66
N VAL A 4 -3.77 18.04 -4.29
CA VAL A 4 -3.95 16.60 -4.15
C VAL A 4 -2.78 16.05 -3.33
N VAL A 5 -3.09 15.35 -2.23
CA VAL A 5 -2.09 14.79 -1.32
C VAL A 5 -1.99 13.29 -1.53
N GLY A 6 -0.85 12.82 -2.02
CA GLY A 6 -0.60 11.44 -2.42
C GLY A 6 -0.61 11.29 -3.95
N ALA A 7 0.41 10.64 -4.51
CA ALA A 7 0.60 10.46 -5.95
C ALA A 7 0.58 8.99 -6.39
N GLY A 8 -0.17 8.15 -5.66
CA GLY A 8 -0.62 6.86 -6.18
C GLY A 8 -1.70 7.02 -7.25
N TYR A 9 -2.23 5.91 -7.76
CA TYR A 9 -3.27 5.87 -8.80
C TYR A 9 -4.41 6.89 -8.59
N ALA A 10 -4.93 6.95 -7.37
CA ALA A 10 -6.05 7.82 -7.05
C ALA A 10 -5.71 9.30 -7.16
N GLY A 11 -4.55 9.71 -6.64
CA GLY A 11 -4.11 11.11 -6.70
C GLY A 11 -3.84 11.56 -8.13
N ILE A 12 -3.18 10.72 -8.92
CA ILE A 12 -2.95 10.97 -10.34
C ILE A 12 -4.27 11.08 -11.11
N SER A 13 -5.17 10.11 -10.93
CA SER A 13 -6.48 10.12 -11.60
C SER A 13 -7.37 11.31 -11.20
N VAL A 14 -7.31 11.75 -9.93
CA VAL A 14 -8.02 12.95 -9.48
C VAL A 14 -7.44 14.19 -10.14
N ALA A 15 -6.12 14.32 -10.18
CA ALA A 15 -5.46 15.48 -10.77
C ALA A 15 -5.72 15.60 -12.28
N GLU A 16 -5.70 14.48 -13.02
CA GLU A 16 -6.06 14.44 -14.44
C GLU A 16 -7.48 14.93 -14.68
N LYS A 17 -8.45 14.42 -13.91
CA LYS A 17 -9.85 14.82 -14.01
C LYS A 17 -10.10 16.27 -13.61
N LEU A 18 -9.35 16.80 -12.64
CA LEU A 18 -9.40 18.23 -12.30
C LEU A 18 -8.89 19.06 -13.50
N ARG A 19 -7.79 18.64 -14.13
CA ARG A 19 -7.23 19.29 -15.32
C ARG A 19 -8.21 19.27 -16.50
N GLU A 20 -8.87 18.14 -16.77
CA GLU A 20 -9.91 18.00 -17.79
C GLU A 20 -11.08 18.99 -17.59
N LYS A 21 -11.39 19.31 -16.34
CA LYS A 21 -12.42 20.29 -15.96
C LYS A 21 -11.91 21.74 -15.92
N GLY A 22 -10.67 21.99 -16.34
CA GLY A 22 -10.05 23.33 -16.31
C GLY A 22 -9.67 23.81 -14.90
N VAL A 23 -9.56 22.90 -13.93
CA VAL A 23 -9.14 23.23 -12.55
C VAL A 23 -7.65 22.95 -12.39
N GLU A 24 -6.90 23.99 -12.03
CA GLU A 24 -5.47 23.86 -11.70
C GLU A 24 -5.29 23.02 -10.42
N ALA A 25 -4.50 21.94 -10.53
CA ALA A 25 -4.21 21.02 -9.44
C ALA A 25 -2.70 20.86 -9.22
N LYS A 26 -2.26 20.82 -7.96
CA LYS A 26 -0.89 20.47 -7.55
C LYS A 26 -0.88 19.17 -6.77
N VAL A 27 -0.05 18.22 -7.18
CA VAL A 27 0.08 16.93 -6.51
C VAL A 27 1.34 16.90 -5.66
N TYR A 28 1.20 16.54 -4.39
CA TYR A 28 2.33 16.36 -3.47
C TYR A 28 2.40 14.92 -2.98
N ASP A 29 3.60 14.32 -3.03
CA ASP A 29 3.85 12.99 -2.46
C ASP A 29 5.24 12.92 -1.83
N MET A 30 5.37 12.22 -0.70
CA MET A 30 6.65 12.11 0.01
C MET A 30 7.64 11.16 -0.67
N ARG A 31 7.15 10.19 -1.44
CA ARG A 31 7.94 9.17 -2.16
C ARG A 31 8.04 9.47 -3.66
N GLY A 32 7.04 10.15 -4.21
CA GLY A 32 6.96 10.49 -5.62
C GLY A 32 5.78 9.80 -6.30
N LYS A 33 5.81 9.78 -7.63
CA LYS A 33 4.76 9.21 -8.48
C LYS A 33 4.67 7.68 -8.32
N GLY A 34 3.45 7.14 -8.33
CA GLY A 34 3.19 5.69 -8.36
C GLY A 34 2.63 5.11 -7.05
N GLY A 35 3.00 5.67 -5.90
CA GLY A 35 2.62 5.06 -4.61
C GLY A 35 3.10 3.61 -4.52
N GLU A 36 2.24 2.68 -4.11
CA GLU A 36 2.58 1.25 -4.05
C GLU A 36 2.69 0.57 -5.42
N LEU A 37 2.01 1.08 -6.45
CA LEU A 37 2.11 0.56 -7.82
C LEU A 37 3.54 0.64 -8.36
N ALA A 38 4.33 1.63 -7.91
CA ALA A 38 5.75 1.74 -8.26
C ALA A 38 6.59 0.57 -7.72
N GLU A 39 6.18 -0.05 -6.62
CA GLU A 39 6.82 -1.27 -6.10
C GLU A 39 6.30 -2.51 -6.81
N PHE A 40 4.99 -2.55 -7.11
CA PHE A 40 4.39 -3.66 -7.85
C PHE A 40 4.97 -3.78 -9.26
N ALA A 41 5.26 -2.66 -9.91
CA ALA A 41 5.89 -2.62 -11.23
C ALA A 41 7.28 -3.26 -11.30
N LYS A 42 7.92 -3.57 -10.16
CA LYS A 42 9.24 -4.23 -10.07
C LYS A 42 9.14 -5.75 -9.89
N ILE A 43 7.93 -6.29 -9.75
CA ILE A 43 7.65 -7.72 -9.60
C ILE A 43 6.77 -8.12 -10.79
N ASP A 44 7.27 -8.96 -11.68
CA ASP A 44 6.68 -9.18 -13.01
C ASP A 44 5.21 -9.64 -12.95
N GLU A 45 4.88 -10.52 -12.02
CA GLU A 45 3.55 -11.10 -11.82
C GLU A 45 2.57 -10.07 -11.24
N LEU A 46 3.04 -9.16 -10.39
CA LEU A 46 2.25 -8.04 -9.90
C LEU A 46 2.12 -6.95 -10.96
N LYS A 47 3.17 -6.72 -11.75
CA LYS A 47 3.16 -5.78 -12.86
C LYS A 47 2.15 -6.21 -13.91
N GLU A 48 2.14 -7.48 -14.29
CA GLU A 48 1.16 -8.04 -15.22
C GLU A 48 -0.26 -7.89 -14.65
N TYR A 49 -0.46 -8.28 -13.39
CA TYR A 49 -1.77 -8.21 -12.75
C TYR A 49 -2.32 -6.77 -12.64
N TYR A 50 -1.45 -5.78 -12.37
CA TYR A 50 -1.82 -4.37 -12.23
C TYR A 50 -1.51 -3.52 -13.47
N ALA A 51 -1.24 -4.13 -14.63
CA ALA A 51 -0.74 -3.44 -15.83
C ALA A 51 -1.56 -2.18 -16.18
N LYS A 52 -2.89 -2.32 -16.27
CA LYS A 52 -3.83 -1.21 -16.54
C LYS A 52 -3.60 0.01 -15.63
N TYR A 53 -3.35 -0.22 -14.35
CA TYR A 53 -3.23 0.87 -13.36
C TYR A 53 -1.82 1.45 -13.32
N ILE A 54 -0.81 0.60 -13.51
CA ILE A 54 0.59 1.01 -13.60
C ILE A 54 0.79 1.87 -14.85
N GLU A 55 0.36 1.39 -16.02
CA GLU A 55 0.45 2.10 -17.30
C GLU A 55 -0.20 3.48 -17.23
N LYS A 56 -1.43 3.55 -16.70
CA LYS A 56 -2.12 4.83 -16.52
C LYS A 56 -1.34 5.79 -15.63
N VAL A 57 -0.72 5.31 -14.55
CA VAL A 57 0.13 6.19 -13.74
C VAL A 57 1.35 6.60 -14.53
N ASP A 58 2.08 5.67 -15.15
CA ASP A 58 3.32 5.96 -15.86
C ASP A 58 3.14 6.95 -17.00
N GLU A 59 2.10 6.76 -17.83
CA GLU A 59 1.75 7.62 -18.98
C GLU A 59 1.23 9.01 -18.57
N SER A 60 0.80 9.19 -17.32
CA SER A 60 0.25 10.47 -16.88
C SER A 60 1.28 11.61 -16.91
N GLU A 61 0.90 12.74 -17.49
CA GLU A 61 1.72 13.96 -17.50
C GLU A 61 1.59 14.80 -16.23
N VAL A 62 0.85 14.32 -15.22
CA VAL A 62 0.69 15.04 -13.95
C VAL A 62 2.04 15.16 -13.24
N GLU A 63 2.50 16.40 -13.07
CA GLU A 63 3.70 16.70 -12.31
C GLU A 63 3.48 16.42 -10.81
N VAL A 64 4.40 15.68 -10.20
CA VAL A 64 4.38 15.34 -8.78
C VAL A 64 5.49 16.08 -8.07
N ILE A 65 5.10 16.95 -7.14
CA ILE A 65 6.03 17.68 -6.30
C ILE A 65 6.41 16.78 -5.11
N LYS A 66 7.69 16.45 -5.00
CA LYS A 66 8.18 15.70 -3.84
C LYS A 66 8.03 16.54 -2.58
N GLY A 67 7.18 16.12 -1.65
CA GLY A 67 6.91 16.86 -0.42
C GLY A 67 5.95 16.15 0.53
N CYS A 68 6.09 16.44 1.81
CA CYS A 68 5.23 15.92 2.87
C CYS A 68 4.25 16.99 3.33
N VAL A 69 2.97 16.84 3.00
CA VAL A 69 1.91 17.73 3.49
C VAL A 69 1.66 17.44 4.98
N VAL A 70 1.87 18.44 5.82
CA VAL A 70 1.79 18.30 7.29
C VAL A 70 0.49 18.87 7.87
N SER A 71 -0.16 19.78 7.14
CA SER A 71 -1.46 20.34 7.51
C SER A 71 -2.16 20.88 6.26
N THR A 72 -3.49 20.84 6.24
CA THR A 72 -4.32 21.51 5.23
C THR A 72 -4.97 22.79 5.73
N ASN A 73 -4.93 23.06 7.05
CA ASN A 73 -5.43 24.31 7.63
C ASN A 73 -4.55 24.78 8.82
N PRO A 74 -3.70 25.80 8.64
CA PRO A 74 -3.28 26.36 7.35
C PRO A 74 -2.51 25.31 6.52
N PHE A 75 -2.46 25.47 5.20
CA PHE A 75 -1.71 24.54 4.36
C PHE A 75 -0.22 24.68 4.59
N LYS A 76 0.40 23.55 4.95
CA LYS A 76 1.82 23.42 5.23
C LYS A 76 2.37 22.19 4.53
N VAL A 77 3.47 22.36 3.80
CA VAL A 77 4.19 21.27 3.14
C VAL A 77 5.67 21.41 3.41
N ILE A 78 6.33 20.27 3.67
CA ILE A 78 7.79 20.19 3.76
C ILE A 78 8.29 19.63 2.43
N SER A 79 8.96 20.47 1.65
CA SER A 79 9.57 20.14 0.36
C SER A 79 11.11 20.16 0.47
N PRO A 80 11.86 19.79 -0.58
CA PRO A 80 13.31 20.00 -0.62
C PRO A 80 13.74 21.46 -0.37
N GLN A 81 12.87 22.42 -0.62
CA GLN A 81 13.10 23.85 -0.40
C GLN A 81 12.82 24.28 1.06
N GLY A 82 12.30 23.38 1.89
CA GLY A 82 12.01 23.63 3.30
C GLY A 82 10.51 23.61 3.61
N LEU A 83 10.14 24.27 4.71
CA LEU A 83 8.73 24.41 5.11
C LEU A 83 8.09 25.55 4.31
N GLU A 84 7.07 25.22 3.53
CA GLU A 84 6.26 26.19 2.81
C GLU A 84 4.88 26.30 3.45
N VAL A 85 4.39 27.54 3.59
CA VAL A 85 3.04 27.84 4.07
C VAL A 85 2.32 28.61 2.96
N LYS A 86 1.23 28.06 2.45
CA LYS A 86 0.48 28.63 1.31
C LYS A 86 -1.02 28.67 1.62
N LYS A 87 -1.78 29.35 0.76
CA LYS A 87 -3.25 29.33 0.75
C LYS A 87 -3.72 28.56 -0.48
N GLU A 88 -4.71 27.72 -0.30
CA GLU A 88 -5.26 26.84 -1.33
C GLU A 88 -6.78 26.76 -1.18
N ASP A 89 -7.47 26.53 -2.29
CA ASP A 89 -8.94 26.59 -2.33
C ASP A 89 -9.59 25.27 -1.90
N GLY A 90 -8.85 24.16 -1.96
CA GLY A 90 -9.37 22.85 -1.61
C GLY A 90 -8.31 21.76 -1.60
N PHE A 91 -8.65 20.64 -0.97
CA PHE A 91 -7.77 19.49 -0.80
C PHE A 91 -8.48 18.19 -1.16
N PHE A 92 -7.80 17.36 -1.95
CA PHE A 92 -8.08 15.94 -2.05
C PHE A 92 -7.02 15.17 -1.29
N ILE A 93 -7.46 14.24 -0.44
CA ILE A 93 -6.57 13.38 0.35
C ILE A 93 -6.60 12.00 -0.31
N CYS A 94 -5.50 11.63 -0.92
CA CYS A 94 -5.27 10.40 -1.69
C CYS A 94 -4.06 9.64 -1.13
N THR A 95 -3.86 9.71 0.18
CA THR A 95 -2.67 9.25 0.90
C THR A 95 -2.55 7.72 1.02
N GLY A 96 -3.54 6.98 0.51
CA GLY A 96 -3.53 5.53 0.49
C GLY A 96 -3.95 4.87 1.80
N ALA A 97 -3.62 3.60 1.92
CA ALA A 97 -3.88 2.77 3.09
C ALA A 97 -2.62 2.00 3.48
N VAL A 98 -2.57 1.52 4.71
CA VAL A 98 -1.48 0.66 5.21
C VAL A 98 -2.06 -0.63 5.75
N ASP A 99 -1.30 -1.71 5.63
CA ASP A 99 -1.70 -2.98 6.23
C ASP A 99 -1.83 -2.87 7.75
N LEU A 100 -2.76 -3.64 8.31
CA LEU A 100 -2.80 -3.88 9.75
C LEU A 100 -1.48 -4.48 10.23
N THR A 101 -1.05 -4.06 11.41
CA THR A 101 0.11 -4.67 12.07
C THR A 101 -0.15 -6.15 12.38
N PRO A 102 0.89 -6.98 12.57
CA PRO A 102 0.71 -8.38 12.97
C PRO A 102 -0.21 -8.55 14.18
N ALA A 103 -0.01 -7.73 15.23
CA ALA A 103 -0.85 -7.77 16.43
C ALA A 103 -2.32 -7.40 16.15
N ALA A 104 -2.56 -6.38 15.32
CA ALA A 104 -3.92 -6.01 14.90
C ALA A 104 -4.55 -7.03 13.92
N SER A 105 -3.74 -7.96 13.40
CA SER A 105 -4.17 -9.10 12.58
C SER A 105 -4.25 -10.40 13.39
N GLU A 106 -4.25 -10.30 14.73
CA GLU A 106 -4.30 -11.45 15.65
C GLU A 106 -3.15 -12.45 15.46
N ILE A 107 -1.95 -11.92 15.18
CA ILE A 107 -0.68 -12.64 15.19
C ILE A 107 0.09 -12.21 16.43
N TYR A 108 0.22 -13.11 17.39
CA TYR A 108 0.83 -12.90 18.70
C TYR A 108 2.15 -13.67 18.87
N GLY A 109 2.69 -13.66 20.09
CA GLY A 109 3.94 -14.36 20.42
C GLY A 109 5.17 -13.48 20.30
N LYS A 110 6.29 -14.06 19.87
CA LYS A 110 7.60 -13.39 19.87
C LYS A 110 7.74 -12.41 18.72
N ARG A 111 8.44 -11.29 18.97
CA ARG A 111 8.83 -10.29 17.96
C ARG A 111 10.21 -10.58 17.39
N VAL A 112 10.39 -11.78 16.84
CA VAL A 112 11.62 -12.21 16.16
C VAL A 112 11.66 -11.69 14.72
N ALA A 113 12.82 -11.78 14.06
CA ALA A 113 12.93 -11.44 12.65
C ALA A 113 12.09 -12.37 11.76
N GLY A 114 11.79 -11.96 10.52
CA GLY A 114 11.05 -12.78 9.56
C GLY A 114 9.52 -12.63 9.63
N ILE A 115 8.98 -11.64 10.36
CA ILE A 115 7.55 -11.35 10.38
C ILE A 115 7.30 -10.04 9.62
N TYR A 116 6.48 -10.10 8.58
CA TYR A 116 6.23 -8.98 7.66
C TYR A 116 4.74 -8.77 7.47
N THR A 117 4.30 -7.52 7.32
CA THR A 117 3.02 -7.27 6.64
C THR A 117 3.16 -7.58 5.16
N LEU A 118 2.05 -7.84 4.47
CA LEU A 118 2.04 -8.06 3.02
C LEU A 118 2.73 -6.92 2.26
N GLU A 119 2.41 -5.67 2.56
CA GLU A 119 3.02 -4.48 1.99
C GLU A 119 4.55 -4.44 2.22
N THR A 120 5.01 -4.82 3.41
CA THR A 120 6.43 -4.83 3.74
C THR A 120 7.16 -5.94 2.98
N ALA A 121 6.55 -7.13 2.88
CA ALA A 121 7.10 -8.24 2.13
C ALA A 121 7.27 -7.86 0.65
N ILE A 122 6.21 -7.31 0.03
CA ILE A 122 6.25 -6.86 -1.37
C ILE A 122 7.35 -5.83 -1.59
N ARG A 123 7.49 -4.82 -0.72
CA ARG A 123 8.57 -3.82 -0.81
C ARG A 123 9.96 -4.45 -0.75
N LEU A 124 10.19 -5.40 0.16
CA LEU A 124 11.49 -6.07 0.27
C LEU A 124 11.79 -6.89 -1.00
N LEU A 125 10.80 -7.62 -1.50
CA LEU A 125 10.92 -8.40 -2.73
C LEU A 125 11.19 -7.49 -3.95
N ALA A 126 10.49 -6.36 -4.04
CA ALA A 126 10.68 -5.34 -5.08
C ALA A 126 12.08 -4.69 -5.03
N MET A 127 12.74 -4.70 -3.87
CA MET A 127 14.14 -4.31 -3.70
C MET A 127 15.14 -5.44 -4.00
N GLY A 128 14.67 -6.58 -4.51
CA GLY A 128 15.48 -7.77 -4.74
C GLY A 128 15.96 -8.47 -3.46
N LYS A 129 15.30 -8.23 -2.32
CA LYS A 129 15.65 -8.87 -1.04
C LYS A 129 14.85 -10.15 -0.86
N ARG A 130 15.54 -11.22 -0.53
CA ARG A 130 14.92 -12.48 -0.10
C ARG A 130 14.43 -12.34 1.35
N ILE A 131 13.16 -12.67 1.59
CA ILE A 131 12.51 -12.54 2.92
C ILE A 131 12.66 -13.79 3.78
N GLY A 132 12.92 -14.94 3.16
CA GLY A 132 13.07 -16.26 3.76
C GLY A 132 13.24 -17.32 2.67
N ASN A 133 13.25 -18.60 3.02
CA ASN A 133 13.15 -19.71 2.08
C ASN A 133 11.79 -20.40 2.16
N LYS A 134 11.23 -20.51 3.37
CA LYS A 134 9.93 -21.13 3.64
C LYS A 134 8.97 -20.08 4.18
N VAL A 135 8.11 -19.59 3.30
CA VAL A 135 7.21 -18.46 3.53
C VAL A 135 5.82 -18.98 3.83
N LEU A 136 5.32 -18.69 5.02
CA LEU A 136 3.92 -18.83 5.35
C LEU A 136 3.23 -17.48 5.15
N VAL A 137 2.20 -17.43 4.30
CA VAL A 137 1.32 -16.27 4.15
C VAL A 137 0.03 -16.53 4.90
N VAL A 138 -0.22 -15.79 5.98
CA VAL A 138 -1.49 -15.85 6.72
C VAL A 138 -2.35 -14.65 6.36
N ALA A 139 -3.45 -14.92 5.66
CA ALA A 139 -4.45 -13.93 5.31
C ALA A 139 -5.71 -14.10 6.18
N ARG A 140 -6.24 -12.99 6.73
CA ARG A 140 -7.52 -12.96 7.45
C ARG A 140 -8.71 -12.72 6.52
N LYS A 141 -8.42 -12.19 5.34
CA LYS A 141 -9.38 -11.86 4.28
C LYS A 141 -8.74 -12.21 2.95
N GLU A 142 -9.56 -12.68 2.01
CA GLU A 142 -9.13 -12.89 0.64
C GLU A 142 -8.90 -11.54 -0.06
N GLU A 143 -7.78 -11.43 -0.77
CA GLU A 143 -7.48 -10.35 -1.70
C GLU A 143 -6.80 -10.97 -2.91
N ASP A 144 -7.15 -10.50 -4.09
CA ASP A 144 -6.68 -11.11 -5.33
C ASP A 144 -5.17 -10.93 -5.56
N ILE A 145 -4.53 -9.95 -4.90
CA ILE A 145 -3.06 -9.75 -4.92
C ILE A 145 -2.28 -10.96 -4.38
N LEU A 146 -2.89 -11.79 -3.54
CA LEU A 146 -2.21 -12.95 -2.95
C LEU A 146 -1.81 -13.98 -4.02
N LYS A 147 -2.63 -14.16 -5.06
CA LYS A 147 -2.38 -15.12 -6.15
C LYS A 147 -1.16 -14.75 -6.99
N PRO A 148 -1.02 -13.54 -7.57
CA PRO A 148 0.19 -13.17 -8.29
C PRO A 148 1.43 -13.12 -7.38
N LEU A 149 1.28 -12.76 -6.10
CA LEU A 149 2.41 -12.83 -5.16
C LEU A 149 2.87 -14.27 -4.91
N GLU A 150 1.95 -15.21 -4.72
CA GLU A 150 2.27 -16.63 -4.56
C GLU A 150 3.01 -17.17 -5.78
N ARG A 151 2.53 -16.85 -6.99
CA ARG A 151 3.22 -17.23 -8.24
C ARG A 151 4.65 -16.70 -8.28
N TYR A 152 4.86 -15.42 -7.99
CA TYR A 152 6.20 -14.83 -7.93
C TYR A 152 7.11 -15.55 -6.95
N LEU A 153 6.61 -15.84 -5.73
CA LEU A 153 7.41 -16.52 -4.73
C LEU A 153 7.77 -17.94 -5.19
N VAL A 154 6.86 -18.69 -5.79
CA VAL A 154 7.15 -20.02 -6.35
C VAL A 154 8.19 -19.93 -7.48
N GLU A 155 8.05 -18.97 -8.40
CA GLU A 155 9.01 -18.75 -9.50
C GLU A 155 10.41 -18.31 -9.03
N LYS A 156 10.51 -17.77 -7.82
CA LYS A 156 11.79 -17.39 -7.17
C LYS A 156 12.30 -18.44 -6.17
N ASP A 157 11.86 -19.69 -6.33
CA ASP A 157 12.29 -20.85 -5.53
C ASP A 157 12.06 -20.65 -4.02
N PHE A 158 10.93 -20.05 -3.63
CA PHE A 158 10.46 -20.09 -2.24
C PHE A 158 9.55 -21.31 -2.04
N GLU A 159 9.65 -21.96 -0.89
CA GLU A 159 8.60 -22.85 -0.40
C GLU A 159 7.49 -21.98 0.19
N VAL A 160 6.30 -21.99 -0.42
CA VAL A 160 5.22 -21.08 -0.04
C VAL A 160 3.99 -21.87 0.38
N GLU A 161 3.37 -21.42 1.47
CA GLU A 161 2.06 -21.87 1.89
C GLU A 161 1.18 -20.65 2.14
N VAL A 162 0.03 -20.56 1.48
CA VAL A 162 -0.95 -19.49 1.68
C VAL A 162 -2.14 -20.03 2.45
N LEU A 163 -2.35 -19.50 3.65
CA LEU A 163 -3.42 -19.90 4.55
C LEU A 163 -4.41 -18.75 4.75
N LEU A 164 -5.64 -18.96 4.30
CA LEU A 164 -6.78 -18.11 4.66
C LEU A 164 -7.40 -18.62 5.96
N SER A 165 -7.14 -17.94 7.06
CA SER A 165 -7.63 -18.35 8.38
C SER A 165 -8.06 -17.15 9.22
N LYS A 166 -9.15 -17.33 9.98
CA LYS A 166 -9.62 -16.35 10.97
C LYS A 166 -9.15 -16.66 12.39
N GLU A 167 -8.40 -17.75 12.57
CA GLU A 167 -7.99 -18.16 13.91
C GLU A 167 -6.74 -17.41 14.36
N PRO A 168 -6.66 -16.95 15.62
CA PRO A 168 -5.44 -16.35 16.15
C PRO A 168 -4.23 -17.24 15.92
N ALA A 169 -3.07 -16.62 15.67
CA ALA A 169 -1.82 -17.36 15.49
C ALA A 169 -0.76 -16.92 16.50
N GLU A 170 0.10 -17.84 16.91
CA GLU A 170 1.22 -17.56 17.80
C GLU A 170 2.56 -17.88 17.14
N VAL A 171 3.47 -16.91 17.16
CA VAL A 171 4.78 -17.02 16.50
C VAL A 171 5.85 -17.46 17.49
N TYR A 172 6.59 -18.50 17.10
CA TYR A 172 7.70 -19.04 17.85
C TYR A 172 9.02 -18.93 17.06
N GLY A 173 10.09 -18.74 17.81
CA GLY A 173 11.45 -18.68 17.28
C GLY A 173 12.43 -18.11 18.30
N SER A 174 13.72 -18.21 17.98
CA SER A 174 14.79 -17.65 18.82
C SER A 174 15.27 -16.29 18.30
N ARG A 175 15.75 -16.26 17.05
CA ARG A 175 16.25 -15.05 16.35
C ARG A 175 15.39 -14.66 15.16
N ARG A 176 14.82 -15.65 14.49
CA ARG A 176 13.90 -15.55 13.37
C ARG A 176 12.68 -16.44 13.68
N VAL A 177 11.57 -16.23 13.00
CA VAL A 177 10.47 -17.19 13.00
C VAL A 177 10.98 -18.58 12.62
N GLU A 178 10.54 -19.58 13.36
CA GLU A 178 10.87 -21.00 13.13
C GLU A 178 9.60 -21.82 12.92
N ARG A 179 8.50 -21.40 13.57
CA ARG A 179 7.15 -21.95 13.38
C ARG A 179 6.06 -20.95 13.78
N VAL A 180 4.87 -21.19 13.28
CA VAL A 180 3.63 -20.50 13.64
C VAL A 180 2.60 -21.55 14.04
N GLU A 181 1.95 -21.35 15.18
CA GLU A 181 0.83 -22.18 15.61
C GLU A 181 -0.48 -21.47 15.28
N ILE A 182 -1.37 -22.13 14.53
CA ILE A 182 -2.66 -21.58 14.10
C ILE A 182 -3.67 -22.73 13.99
N GLY A 183 -4.84 -22.56 14.62
CA GLY A 183 -5.88 -23.60 14.65
C GLY A 183 -5.45 -24.97 15.16
N GLY A 184 -4.55 -24.98 16.15
CA GLY A 184 -4.01 -26.20 16.72
C GLY A 184 -2.96 -26.91 15.84
N GLU A 185 -2.69 -26.38 14.64
CA GLU A 185 -1.65 -26.87 13.76
C GLU A 185 -0.35 -26.09 13.96
N SER A 186 0.77 -26.76 13.74
CA SER A 186 2.11 -26.18 13.85
C SER A 186 2.77 -26.16 12.48
N VAL A 187 2.94 -24.97 11.93
CA VAL A 187 3.48 -24.77 10.58
C VAL A 187 4.91 -24.23 10.70
N SER A 188 5.89 -25.00 10.23
CA SER A 188 7.28 -24.55 10.21
C SER A 188 7.51 -23.58 9.03
N CYS A 189 8.11 -22.43 9.31
CA CYS A 189 8.47 -21.41 8.33
C CYS A 189 9.63 -20.54 8.85
N ASP A 190 10.37 -19.89 7.94
CA ASP A 190 11.42 -18.92 8.28
C ASP A 190 11.06 -17.47 7.88
N ALA A 191 9.93 -17.30 7.20
CA ALA A 191 9.25 -16.03 7.01
C ALA A 191 7.73 -16.20 7.17
N LEU A 192 7.11 -15.24 7.85
CA LEU A 192 5.68 -15.09 8.00
C LEU A 192 5.25 -13.77 7.36
N VAL A 193 4.40 -13.84 6.34
CA VAL A 193 3.73 -12.69 5.74
C VAL A 193 2.29 -12.65 6.25
N VAL A 194 1.87 -11.50 6.75
CA VAL A 194 0.57 -11.33 7.39
C VAL A 194 -0.28 -10.33 6.61
N TYR A 195 -1.52 -10.69 6.32
CA TYR A 195 -2.52 -9.79 5.78
C TYR A 195 -3.82 -9.82 6.59
N GLY A 196 -4.04 -8.80 7.43
CA GLY A 196 -5.28 -8.63 8.21
C GLY A 196 -6.37 -7.79 7.52
N GLY A 197 -6.05 -7.17 6.38
CA GLY A 197 -6.76 -6.01 5.84
C GLY A 197 -5.94 -4.73 5.99
N ARG A 198 -6.46 -3.63 5.44
CA ARG A 198 -5.80 -2.31 5.47
C ARG A 198 -6.63 -1.29 6.24
N ILE A 199 -5.98 -0.21 6.66
CA ILE A 199 -6.60 0.94 7.29
C ILE A 199 -6.18 2.24 6.58
N PRO A 200 -6.99 3.31 6.64
CA PRO A 200 -6.66 4.58 6.03
C PRO A 200 -5.31 5.12 6.51
N PHE A 201 -4.45 5.53 5.58
CA PHE A 201 -3.21 6.20 5.93
C PHE A 201 -3.39 7.71 5.91
N ASN A 202 -3.79 8.30 7.04
CA ASN A 202 -3.85 9.75 7.20
C ASN A 202 -3.27 10.17 8.57
N PRO A 203 -1.97 9.93 8.82
CA PRO A 203 -1.37 10.11 10.14
C PRO A 203 -1.35 11.58 10.61
N LYS A 204 -1.56 12.54 9.70
CA LYS A 204 -1.63 13.97 9.99
C LYS A 204 -3.07 14.49 10.11
N ASN A 205 -4.07 13.60 10.05
CA ASN A 205 -5.49 13.95 10.10
C ASN A 205 -5.85 15.09 9.11
N LEU A 206 -5.24 15.06 7.93
CA LEU A 206 -5.42 16.06 6.89
C LEU A 206 -6.90 16.17 6.54
N LYS A 207 -7.40 17.40 6.43
CA LYS A 207 -8.79 17.69 6.09
C LYS A 207 -8.90 17.96 4.60
N GLY A 208 -9.87 17.33 3.94
CA GLY A 208 -10.12 17.43 2.51
C GLY A 208 -11.09 16.33 2.06
N LYS A 209 -11.41 16.29 0.77
CA LYS A 209 -12.20 15.21 0.18
C LYS A 209 -11.32 13.96 0.06
N LEU A 210 -11.69 12.89 0.74
CA LEU A 210 -10.95 11.63 0.69
C LEU A 210 -11.23 10.90 -0.64
N ALA A 211 -10.21 10.35 -1.29
CA ALA A 211 -10.38 9.59 -2.53
C ALA A 211 -9.39 8.42 -2.68
N GLY A 212 -9.86 7.30 -3.21
CA GLY A 212 -9.08 6.10 -3.52
C GLY A 212 -8.84 5.20 -2.30
N ASN A 213 -7.65 4.58 -2.21
CA ASN A 213 -7.37 3.58 -1.18
C ASN A 213 -7.47 4.12 0.26
N VAL A 214 -7.37 5.44 0.49
CA VAL A 214 -7.61 6.01 1.84
C VAL A 214 -9.05 5.80 2.31
N VAL A 215 -9.98 5.56 1.37
CA VAL A 215 -11.37 5.20 1.64
C VAL A 215 -11.55 3.68 1.54
N GLU A 216 -11.16 3.10 0.40
CA GLU A 216 -11.46 1.70 0.07
C GLU A 216 -10.62 0.67 0.86
N CYS A 217 -9.42 1.04 1.33
CA CYS A 217 -8.55 0.21 2.17
C CYS A 217 -8.33 -1.22 1.62
N THR A 218 -8.06 -1.35 0.32
CA THR A 218 -7.94 -2.63 -0.39
C THR A 218 -6.76 -2.61 -1.37
N TYR A 219 -6.40 -3.78 -1.92
CA TYR A 219 -5.49 -3.93 -3.06
C TYR A 219 -6.25 -4.09 -4.40
N ASP A 220 -7.57 -4.10 -4.36
CA ASP A 220 -8.45 -4.11 -5.54
C ASP A 220 -8.56 -2.70 -6.15
N TYR A 221 -7.79 -2.46 -7.21
CA TYR A 221 -7.76 -1.15 -7.89
C TYR A 221 -9.00 -0.85 -8.74
N GLU A 222 -9.89 -1.83 -8.99
CA GLU A 222 -11.20 -1.53 -9.59
C GLU A 222 -12.09 -0.79 -8.61
N LYS A 223 -12.10 -1.20 -7.34
CA LYS A 223 -12.81 -0.46 -6.27
C LYS A 223 -12.25 0.94 -6.09
N VAL A 224 -10.92 1.08 -6.11
CA VAL A 224 -10.24 2.37 -6.04
C VAL A 224 -10.64 3.27 -7.21
N GLU A 225 -10.67 2.74 -8.43
CA GLU A 225 -11.11 3.47 -9.61
C GLU A 225 -12.57 3.92 -9.51
N LYS A 226 -13.48 3.03 -9.10
CA LYS A 226 -14.90 3.35 -8.89
C LYS A 226 -15.07 4.46 -7.86
N ASN A 227 -14.31 4.43 -6.76
CA ASN A 227 -14.31 5.48 -5.74
C ASN A 227 -13.85 6.83 -6.31
N VAL A 228 -12.76 6.86 -7.08
CA VAL A 228 -12.29 8.10 -7.72
C VAL A 228 -13.30 8.64 -8.72
N GLN A 229 -14.00 7.75 -9.45
CA GLN A 229 -15.06 8.15 -10.37
C GLN A 229 -16.24 8.80 -9.63
N SER A 230 -16.77 8.18 -8.58
CA SER A 230 -17.93 8.71 -7.84
C SER A 230 -17.67 10.05 -7.13
N ILE A 231 -16.40 10.37 -6.88
CA ILE A 231 -15.99 11.63 -6.26
C ILE A 231 -15.90 12.77 -7.27
N MET A 232 -15.66 12.43 -8.54
CA MET A 232 -15.44 13.40 -9.61
C MET A 232 -16.67 13.62 -10.48
N PHE A 233 -17.75 12.87 -10.29
CA PHE A 233 -19.07 13.07 -10.90
C PHE A 233 -20.10 13.40 -9.82
#